data_AF-A0A248L4U6-F1
#
_entry.id   AF-A0A248L4U6-F1
#
_cell.length_a   1.000
_cell.length_b   1.000
_cell.length_c   1.000
_cell.angle_alpha   90.00
_cell.angle_beta   90.00
_cell.angle_gamma   90.00
#
_symmetry.space_group_name_H-M   'P 1'
#
loop_
_entity.id
_entity.type
_entity.pdbx_description
1 polymer ?
#
loop_
_entity_poly.entity_id
_entity_poly.type
_entity_poly.pdbx_seq_one_letter_code
_entity_poly.pdbx_strand_id
1 'polypeptide(L)'
;MKGECRLKSHRNEYHSLILTFILLIVSILLFFGLNGRTFPNMSLWVPISLYSLVGVGYVMSLLIALRLKNTVIKTFSLLATLMLLLPLVIWVYLLLLANGISEP
;
A
#
# COMPACT_ATOMS: atom_id res chain seq x y z
N MET A 1 -18.38 -5.74 -33.60
CA MET A 1 -17.89 -5.83 -32.20
C MET A 1 -16.53 -5.14 -32.03
N LYS A 2 -16.42 -3.82 -32.26
CA LYS A 2 -15.13 -3.08 -32.27
C LYS A 2 -15.11 -1.84 -31.36
N GLY A 3 -16.17 -1.66 -30.57
CA GLY A 3 -16.36 -0.52 -29.65
C GLY A 3 -15.89 -0.76 -28.22
N GLU A 4 -15.89 -2.00 -27.73
CA GLU A 4 -15.63 -2.29 -26.31
C GLU A 4 -14.13 -2.31 -25.95
N CYS A 5 -13.25 -2.50 -26.94
CA CYS A 5 -11.81 -2.59 -26.71
C CYS A 5 -11.14 -1.23 -26.38
N ARG A 6 -11.79 -0.10 -26.72
CA ARG A 6 -11.27 1.25 -26.40
C ARG A 6 -11.66 1.74 -25.01
N LEU A 7 -12.69 1.17 -24.37
CA LEU A 7 -13.10 1.54 -23.01
C LEU A 7 -12.22 0.89 -21.92
N LYS A 8 -11.50 -0.19 -22.24
CA LYS A 8 -10.61 -0.88 -21.29
C LYS A 8 -9.29 -0.13 -21.07
N SER A 9 -8.86 0.70 -22.02
CA SER A 9 -7.58 1.41 -21.96
C SER A 9 -7.62 2.64 -21.05
N HIS A 10 -8.74 3.39 -21.04
CA HIS A 10 -8.86 4.62 -20.25
C HIS A 10 -9.17 4.35 -18.76
N ARG A 11 -9.87 3.23 -18.47
CA ARG A 11 -10.14 2.77 -17.09
C ARG A 11 -8.87 2.23 -16.39
N ASN A 12 -7.87 1.84 -17.18
CA ASN A 12 -6.61 1.27 -16.69
C ASN A 12 -5.59 2.32 -16.24
N GLU A 13 -5.71 3.57 -16.68
CA GLU A 13 -4.75 4.62 -16.30
C GLU A 13 -4.88 5.03 -14.83
N TYR A 14 -6.10 4.99 -14.28
CA TYR A 14 -6.35 5.34 -12.87
C TYR A 14 -6.30 4.13 -11.94
N HIS A 15 -6.03 2.94 -12.44
CA HIS A 15 -6.10 1.72 -11.64
C HIS A 15 -5.06 1.70 -10.51
N SER A 16 -3.85 2.19 -10.79
CA SER A 16 -2.81 2.39 -9.77
C SER A 16 -3.24 3.43 -8.72
N LEU A 17 -3.80 4.57 -9.13
CA LEU A 17 -4.30 5.58 -8.20
C LEU A 17 -5.40 5.04 -7.28
N ILE A 18 -6.39 4.34 -7.83
CA ILE A 18 -7.47 3.73 -7.06
C ILE A 18 -6.93 2.69 -6.09
N LEU A 19 -6.02 1.81 -6.54
CA LEU A 19 -5.40 0.80 -5.70
C LEU A 19 -4.61 1.44 -4.54
N THR A 20 -3.84 2.48 -4.84
CA THR A 20 -3.05 3.24 -3.85
C THR A 20 -3.96 3.91 -2.81
N PHE A 21 -5.11 4.42 -3.24
CA PHE A 21 -6.12 5.03 -2.36
C PHE A 21 -6.78 4.00 -1.45
N ILE A 22 -7.12 2.81 -1.98
CA ILE A 22 -7.64 1.70 -1.17
C ILE A 22 -6.60 1.26 -0.14
N LEU A 23 -5.33 1.09 -0.55
CA LEU A 23 -4.23 0.72 0.34
C LEU A 23 -4.01 1.76 1.45
N LEU A 24 -4.17 3.05 1.14
CA LEU A 24 -4.11 4.13 2.12
C LEU A 24 -5.23 3.97 3.17
N ILE A 25 -6.47 3.77 2.73
CA ILE A 25 -7.61 3.58 3.63
C ILE A 25 -7.38 2.36 4.52
N VAL A 26 -6.94 1.23 3.94
CA VAL A 26 -6.60 0.02 4.70
C VAL A 26 -5.50 0.32 5.72
N SER A 27 -4.44 1.02 5.34
CA SER A 27 -3.34 1.39 6.25
C SER A 27 -3.81 2.22 7.45
N ILE A 28 -4.70 3.19 7.22
CA ILE A 28 -5.32 4.00 8.28
C ILE A 28 -6.17 3.12 9.19
N LEU A 29 -6.96 2.21 8.60
CA LEU A 29 -7.80 1.28 9.35
C LEU A 29 -6.96 0.34 10.24
N LEU A 30 -5.83 -0.16 9.71
CA LEU A 30 -4.88 -0.96 10.48
C LEU A 30 -4.24 -0.17 11.60
N PHE A 31 -3.84 1.08 11.32
CA PHE A 31 -3.25 1.94 12.34
C PHE A 31 -4.23 2.20 13.49
N PHE A 32 -5.49 2.49 13.18
CA PHE A 32 -6.50 2.71 14.21
C PHE A 32 -6.90 1.41 14.93
N GLY A 33 -7.09 0.32 14.20
CA GLY A 33 -7.56 -0.96 14.74
C GLY A 33 -6.51 -1.71 15.56
N LEU A 34 -5.24 -1.67 15.15
CA LEU A 34 -4.13 -2.38 15.78
C LEU A 34 -3.38 -1.54 16.82
N ASN A 35 -3.84 -0.33 17.11
CA ASN A 35 -3.32 0.44 18.23
C ASN A 35 -3.55 -0.36 19.53
N GLY A 36 -2.53 -0.44 20.38
CA GLY A 36 -2.55 -1.25 21.62
C GLY A 36 -3.64 -0.89 22.64
N ARG A 37 -4.47 0.13 22.35
CA ARG A 37 -5.67 0.47 23.12
C ARG A 37 -6.91 -0.36 22.75
N THR A 38 -7.05 -0.77 21.48
CA THR A 38 -8.21 -1.54 21.00
C THR A 38 -8.06 -3.04 21.27
N PHE A 39 -6.84 -3.56 21.16
CA PHE A 39 -6.52 -4.96 21.44
C PHE A 39 -5.32 -5.06 22.38
N PRO A 40 -5.52 -4.92 23.71
CA PRO A 40 -4.48 -5.27 24.66
C PRO A 40 -4.20 -6.77 24.51
N ASN A 41 -2.94 -7.15 24.28
CA ASN A 41 -2.46 -8.52 24.08
C ASN A 41 -2.53 -9.09 22.64
N MET A 42 -2.57 -8.25 21.60
CA MET A 42 -2.29 -8.73 20.24
C MET A 42 -0.79 -8.98 20.03
N SER A 43 -0.44 -10.16 19.49
CA SER A 43 0.94 -10.46 19.08
C SER A 43 1.41 -9.48 18.02
N LEU A 44 2.61 -8.92 18.17
CA LEU A 44 3.23 -8.00 17.20
C LEU A 44 3.38 -8.62 15.81
N TRP A 45 3.44 -9.95 15.69
CA TRP A 45 3.45 -10.65 14.41
C TRP A 45 2.21 -10.37 13.55
N VAL A 46 1.05 -10.09 14.16
CA VAL A 46 -0.18 -9.76 13.43
C VAL A 46 -0.06 -8.44 12.67
N PRO A 47 0.22 -7.28 13.30
CA PRO A 47 0.43 -6.04 12.57
C PRO A 47 1.58 -6.13 11.56
N ILE A 48 2.69 -6.81 11.90
CA ILE A 48 3.82 -6.99 10.98
C ILE A 48 3.37 -7.67 9.68
N SER A 49 2.66 -8.80 9.80
CA SER A 49 2.20 -9.55 8.61
C SER A 49 1.20 -8.74 7.78
N LEU A 50 0.25 -8.03 8.41
CA LEU A 50 -0.74 -7.22 7.69
C LEU A 50 -0.10 -6.02 6.99
N TYR A 51 0.78 -5.27 7.66
CA TYR A 51 1.49 -4.16 7.02
C TYR A 51 2.44 -4.64 5.92
N SER A 52 3.06 -5.81 6.07
CA SER A 52 3.84 -6.44 5.01
C SER A 52 3.00 -6.74 3.77
N LEU A 53 1.79 -7.28 3.95
CA LEU A 53 0.85 -7.55 2.86
C LEU A 53 0.42 -6.25 2.15
N VAL A 54 0.16 -5.18 2.91
CA VAL A 54 -0.09 -3.84 2.35
C VAL A 54 1.11 -3.33 1.56
N GLY A 55 2.33 -3.57 2.05
CA GLY A 55 3.57 -3.25 1.33
C GLY A 55 3.65 -3.92 -0.05
N VAL A 56 3.30 -5.20 -0.15
CA VAL A 56 3.20 -5.90 -1.44
C VAL A 56 2.17 -5.24 -2.36
N GLY A 57 1.03 -4.80 -1.80
CA GLY A 57 0.01 -4.06 -2.55
C GLY A 57 0.55 -2.75 -3.14
N TYR A 58 1.33 -1.97 -2.37
CA TYR A 58 1.97 -0.75 -2.88
C TYR A 58 3.01 -1.05 -3.97
N VAL A 59 3.78 -2.13 -3.85
CA VAL A 59 4.72 -2.58 -4.90
C VAL A 59 3.95 -2.92 -6.19
N MET A 60 2.84 -3.63 -6.09
CA MET A 60 1.97 -3.92 -7.25
C MET A 60 1.40 -2.65 -7.87
N SER A 61 0.95 -1.70 -7.05
CA SER A 61 0.52 -0.39 -7.54
C SER A 61 1.62 0.33 -8.32
N LEU A 62 2.86 0.27 -7.84
CA LEU A 62 4.01 0.90 -8.47
C LEU A 62 4.37 0.24 -9.81
N LEU A 63 4.28 -1.09 -9.89
CA LEU A 63 4.44 -1.84 -11.15
C LEU A 63 3.37 -1.47 -12.19
N ILE A 64 2.13 -1.25 -11.75
CA ILE A 64 1.05 -0.79 -12.62
C ILE A 64 1.30 0.67 -13.05
N ALA A 65 1.72 1.54 -12.11
CA ALA A 65 2.07 2.93 -12.38
C ALA A 65 3.14 3.07 -13.48
N LEU A 66 4.15 2.19 -13.46
CA LEU A 66 5.24 2.17 -14.43
C LEU A 66 4.79 1.90 -15.87
N ARG A 67 3.67 1.16 -16.04
CA ARG A 67 3.12 0.80 -17.36
C ARG A 67 2.24 1.90 -17.98
N LEU A 68 2.02 3.03 -17.30
CA LEU A 68 1.27 4.15 -17.86
C LEU A 68 2.02 4.77 -19.04
N LYS A 69 1.26 5.07 -20.11
CA LYS A 69 1.78 5.68 -21.34
C LYS A 69 1.89 7.21 -21.24
N ASN A 70 1.06 7.83 -20.40
CA ASN A 70 1.07 9.26 -20.16
C ASN A 70 2.10 9.63 -19.08
N THR A 71 3.17 10.33 -19.47
CA THR A 71 4.30 10.67 -18.60
C THR A 71 3.89 11.48 -17.37
N VAL A 72 2.90 12.38 -17.50
CA VAL A 72 2.47 13.24 -16.39
C VAL A 72 1.76 12.42 -15.30
N ILE A 73 0.77 11.62 -15.70
CA ILE A 73 -0.01 10.78 -14.78
C ILE A 73 0.86 9.67 -14.17
N LYS A 74 1.81 9.15 -14.97
CA LYS A 74 2.80 8.16 -14.52
C LYS A 74 3.64 8.71 -13.37
N THR A 75 4.29 9.86 -13.55
CA THR A 75 5.19 10.42 -12.53
C THR A 75 4.42 10.80 -11.26
N PHE A 76 3.21 11.35 -11.40
CA PHE A 76 2.36 11.66 -10.25
C PHE A 76 1.97 10.41 -9.46
N SER A 77 1.49 9.36 -10.14
CA SER A 77 1.10 8.11 -9.47
C SER A 77 2.29 7.42 -8.82
N LEU A 78 3.45 7.44 -9.49
CA LEU A 78 4.68 6.82 -8.98
C LEU A 78 5.20 7.59 -7.75
N LEU A 79 5.20 8.93 -7.79
CA LEU A 79 5.61 9.76 -6.67
C LEU A 79 4.67 9.58 -5.46
N ALA A 80 3.35 9.58 -5.68
CA ALA A 80 2.37 9.37 -4.63
C ALA A 80 2.50 7.97 -3.98
N THR A 81 2.65 6.93 -4.81
CA THR A 81 2.83 5.56 -4.33
C THR A 81 4.14 5.42 -3.54
N LEU A 82 5.22 6.02 -4.04
CA LEU A 82 6.53 5.99 -3.38
C LEU A 82 6.51 6.74 -2.02
N MET A 83 5.88 7.91 -1.98
CA MET A 83 5.71 8.70 -0.75
C MET A 83 4.93 7.95 0.33
N LEU A 84 4.01 7.07 -0.05
CA LEU A 84 3.24 6.25 0.90
C LEU A 84 3.95 4.94 1.27
N LEU A 85 4.69 4.35 0.34
CA LEU A 85 5.44 3.12 0.58
C LEU A 85 6.59 3.34 1.57
N LEU A 86 7.35 4.43 1.44
CA LEU A 86 8.48 4.77 2.32
C LEU A 86 8.13 4.76 3.82
N PRO A 87 7.15 5.55 4.29
CA PRO A 87 6.77 5.54 5.71
C PRO A 87 6.21 4.19 6.15
N LEU A 88 5.50 3.47 5.27
CA LEU A 88 5.00 2.13 5.58
C LEU A 88 6.15 1.14 5.84
N VAL A 89 7.19 1.16 5.00
CA VAL A 89 8.38 0.31 5.16
C VAL A 89 9.12 0.64 6.45
N ILE A 90 9.31 1.94 6.74
CA ILE A 90 9.90 2.40 8.00
C ILE A 90 9.07 1.90 9.19
N TRP A 91 7.74 1.98 9.10
CA TRP A 91 6.84 1.50 10.14
C TRP A 91 6.95 0.00 10.39
N VAL A 92 6.94 -0.81 9.33
CA VAL A 92 7.15 -2.27 9.42
C VAL A 92 8.51 -2.58 10.04
N TYR A 93 9.57 -1.87 9.64
CA TYR A 93 10.89 -2.06 10.20
C TYR A 93 10.94 -1.75 11.70
N LEU A 94 10.29 -0.65 12.14
CA LEU A 94 10.17 -0.31 13.56
C LEU A 94 9.38 -1.36 14.35
N LEU A 95 8.30 -1.90 13.78
CA LEU A 95 7.53 -2.99 14.40
C LEU A 95 8.37 -4.27 14.52
N LEU A 96 9.15 -4.60 13.49
CA LEU A 96 10.03 -5.76 13.51
C LEU A 96 11.15 -5.61 14.55
N LEU A 97 11.72 -4.40 14.66
CA LEU A 97 12.70 -4.07 15.67
C LEU A 97 12.09 -4.15 17.08
N ALA A 98 10.88 -3.62 17.28
CA ALA A 98 10.16 -3.73 18.54
C ALA A 98 9.88 -5.19 18.90
N ASN A 99 9.50 -6.02 17.92
CA ASN A 99 9.27 -7.45 18.13
C ASN A 99 10.58 -8.18 18.52
N GLY A 100 11.69 -7.92 17.82
CA GLY A 100 13.00 -8.50 18.13
C GLY A 100 13.63 -8.01 19.44
N ILE A 101 13.20 -6.86 19.98
CA ILE A 101 13.58 -6.39 21.32
C ILE A 101 12.62 -6.94 22.40
N SER A 102 11.35 -7.18 22.05
CA SER A 102 10.34 -7.71 22.99
C SER A 102 10.44 -9.22 23.23
N GLU A 103 10.97 -10.00 22.28
CA GLU A 103 11.24 -11.43 22.45
C GLU A 103 12.74 -11.62 22.79
N PRO A 104 13.11 -11.94 24.06
CA PRO A 104 14.48 -12.28 24.46
C PRO A 104 14.91 -13.69 24.04
#